data_AF-A0A919RXU8-F1
#
_entry.id   AF-A0A919RXU8-F1
#
_cell.length_a   1.000
_cell.length_b   1.000
_cell.length_c   1.000
_cell.angle_alpha   90.00
_cell.angle_beta   90.00
_cell.angle_gamma   90.00
#
_symmetry.space_group_name_H-M   'P 1'
#
loop_
_entity.id
_entity.type
_entity.pdbx_description
1 polymer ?
#
loop_
_entity_poly.entity_id
_entity_poly.type
_entity_poly.pdbx_seq_one_letter_code
_entity_poly.pdbx_strand_id
1 'polypeptide(L)'
;MRSKEFMKKVYRNFGDFVRVATSRELQYFILDGKYTSDFNYRMKQLTEELNNKRKINVDFVVFFNTRGEVSIIDEELLGSYVADRYKVEMVNHYRISNLNHMVKMVINGGERAQKDFVYISFSILYIIFKEVYKEIKYRKEVGNLYKELFDIPEGENHHLPLTICSLLVCEDICRYLGINIDLKDIIKS
;
A
#
# COMPACT_ATOMS: atom_id res chain seq x y z
N MET A 1 -3.86 10.30 29.63
CA MET A 1 -4.51 9.19 28.88
C MET A 1 -5.11 9.77 27.61
N ARG A 2 -4.48 9.58 26.44
CA ARG A 2 -5.07 9.97 25.15
C ARG A 2 -6.13 8.93 24.78
N SER A 3 -7.30 9.42 24.37
CA SER A 3 -8.59 8.72 24.37
C SER A 3 -8.65 7.53 23.41
N LYS A 4 -9.45 6.53 23.79
CA LYS A 4 -9.75 5.27 23.07
C LYS A 4 -10.51 5.46 21.74
N GLU A 5 -10.57 6.67 21.18
CA GLU A 5 -11.46 7.03 20.07
C GLU A 5 -10.79 7.13 18.69
N PHE A 6 -9.47 6.94 18.59
CA PHE A 6 -8.74 7.18 17.33
C PHE A 6 -9.01 6.18 16.20
N MET A 7 -9.60 5.01 16.47
CA MET A 7 -10.17 4.19 15.40
C MET A 7 -11.58 4.70 15.10
N LYS A 8 -11.69 5.70 14.23
CA LYS A 8 -12.97 6.15 13.69
C LYS A 8 -13.77 4.90 13.27
N LYS A 9 -15.05 4.82 13.69
CA LYS A 9 -16.00 3.71 13.44
C LYS A 9 -16.25 3.36 11.96
N VAL A 10 -15.49 3.94 11.03
CA VAL A 10 -15.65 3.83 9.57
C VAL A 10 -15.05 2.51 9.04
N TYR A 11 -13.96 2.02 9.63
CA TYR A 11 -13.29 0.78 9.20
C TYR A 11 -13.36 -0.29 10.29
N ARG A 12 -13.52 -1.57 9.92
CA ARG A 12 -13.64 -2.66 10.91
C ARG A 12 -12.32 -2.94 11.61
N ASN A 13 -11.20 -2.74 10.92
CA ASN A 13 -9.84 -2.90 11.45
C ASN A 13 -8.83 -2.08 10.63
N PHE A 14 -7.57 -1.99 11.08
CA PHE A 14 -6.54 -1.22 10.38
C PHE A 14 -6.18 -1.77 8.99
N GLY A 15 -6.27 -3.09 8.77
CA GLY A 15 -6.05 -3.68 7.44
C GLY A 15 -7.11 -3.23 6.43
N ASP A 16 -8.39 -3.17 6.85
CA ASP A 16 -9.47 -2.65 6.00
C ASP A 16 -9.22 -1.18 5.61
N PHE A 17 -8.66 -0.39 6.52
CA PHE A 17 -8.25 0.99 6.23
C PHE A 17 -7.12 1.03 5.20
N VAL A 18 -6.04 0.24 5.40
CA VAL A 18 -4.90 0.18 4.46
C VAL A 18 -5.36 -0.23 3.07
N ARG A 19 -6.30 -1.18 2.97
CA ARG A 19 -6.92 -1.58 1.70
C ARG A 19 -7.55 -0.40 0.99
N VAL A 20 -8.44 0.32 1.66
CA VAL A 20 -9.19 1.44 1.07
C VAL A 20 -8.26 2.60 0.72
N ALA A 21 -7.33 2.95 1.61
CA ALA A 21 -6.32 3.98 1.35
C ALA A 21 -5.51 3.61 0.10
N THR A 22 -5.01 2.37 0.03
CA THR A 22 -4.23 1.91 -1.12
C THR A 22 -5.03 1.97 -2.42
N SER A 23 -6.23 1.40 -2.46
CA SER A 23 -7.06 1.42 -3.68
C SER A 23 -7.30 2.85 -4.18
N ARG A 24 -7.63 3.77 -3.26
CA ARG A 24 -7.87 5.18 -3.60
C ARG A 24 -6.62 5.86 -4.15
N GLU A 25 -5.48 5.70 -3.49
CA GLU A 25 -4.25 6.37 -3.91
C GLU A 25 -3.71 5.81 -5.23
N LEU A 26 -3.84 4.50 -5.46
CA LEU A 26 -3.46 3.90 -6.74
C LEU A 26 -4.37 4.36 -7.87
N GLN A 27 -5.69 4.38 -7.67
CA GLN A 27 -6.66 4.89 -8.66
C GLN A 27 -6.42 6.38 -8.98
N TYR A 28 -6.06 7.17 -7.97
CA TYR A 28 -5.72 8.57 -8.14
C TYR A 28 -4.45 8.75 -8.97
N PHE A 29 -3.39 8.00 -8.69
CA PHE A 29 -2.06 8.29 -9.23
C PHE A 29 -1.67 7.47 -10.47
N ILE A 30 -2.03 6.19 -10.52
CA ILE A 30 -1.66 5.26 -11.59
C ILE A 30 -2.68 5.34 -12.73
N LEU A 31 -2.18 5.39 -13.96
CA LEU A 31 -3.00 5.36 -15.18
C LEU A 31 -3.04 3.97 -15.81
N ASP A 32 -1.90 3.27 -15.78
CA ASP A 32 -1.71 1.95 -16.38
C ASP A 32 -0.44 1.31 -15.80
N GLY A 33 -0.35 -0.01 -15.80
CA GLY A 33 0.78 -0.75 -15.23
C GLY A 33 1.05 -2.07 -15.94
N LYS A 34 2.34 -2.40 -16.11
CA LYS A 34 2.76 -3.76 -16.41
C LYS A 34 3.18 -4.43 -15.11
N TYR A 35 2.72 -5.65 -14.91
CA TYR A 35 2.95 -6.39 -13.69
C TYR A 35 4.13 -7.35 -13.81
N THR A 36 4.74 -7.69 -12.68
CA THR A 36 5.82 -8.69 -12.64
C THR A 36 5.28 -10.09 -12.95
N SER A 37 6.16 -10.99 -13.39
CA SER A 37 5.80 -12.38 -13.67
C SER A 37 5.29 -13.11 -12.43
N ASP A 38 5.87 -12.84 -11.25
CA ASP A 38 5.43 -13.45 -9.99
C ASP A 38 4.02 -12.97 -9.62
N PHE A 39 3.75 -11.67 -9.74
CA PHE A 39 2.42 -11.13 -9.49
C PHE A 39 1.38 -11.70 -10.46
N ASN A 40 1.70 -11.75 -11.76
CA ASN A 40 0.82 -12.36 -12.78
C ASN A 40 0.48 -13.81 -12.42
N TYR A 41 1.49 -14.60 -12.03
CA TYR A 41 1.30 -15.99 -11.63
C TYR A 41 0.37 -16.13 -10.42
N ARG A 42 0.61 -15.33 -9.36
CA ARG A 42 -0.23 -15.34 -8.14
C ARG A 42 -1.67 -14.94 -8.43
N MET A 43 -1.88 -13.91 -9.25
CA MET A 43 -3.23 -13.46 -9.60
C MET A 43 -3.99 -14.52 -10.41
N LYS A 44 -3.29 -15.25 -11.29
CA LYS A 44 -3.86 -16.38 -12.01
C LYS A 44 -4.31 -17.48 -11.06
N GLN A 45 -3.46 -17.89 -10.12
CA GLN A 45 -3.81 -18.90 -9.11
C GLN A 45 -5.01 -18.46 -8.25
N LEU A 46 -5.02 -17.21 -7.78
CA LEU A 46 -6.15 -16.64 -7.04
C LEU A 46 -7.45 -16.70 -7.83
N THR A 47 -7.40 -16.32 -9.11
CA THR A 47 -8.58 -16.32 -10.00
C THR A 47 -9.09 -17.74 -10.25
N GLU A 48 -8.19 -18.70 -10.48
CA GLU A 48 -8.53 -20.12 -10.65
C GLU A 48 -9.16 -20.71 -9.38
N GLU A 49 -8.61 -20.41 -8.20
CA GLU A 49 -9.17 -20.85 -6.93
C GLU A 49 -10.59 -20.32 -6.68
N LEU A 50 -10.84 -19.05 -7.01
CA LEU A 50 -12.14 -18.41 -6.85
C LEU A 50 -13.18 -19.00 -7.80
N ASN A 51 -12.80 -19.25 -9.05
CA ASN A 51 -13.63 -19.93 -10.05
C ASN A 51 -13.98 -21.36 -9.61
N ASN A 52 -13.00 -22.12 -9.11
CA ASN A 52 -13.19 -23.51 -8.67
C ASN A 52 -14.09 -23.62 -7.44
N LYS A 53 -14.06 -22.63 -6.54
CA LYS A 53 -14.88 -22.62 -5.32
C LYS A 53 -16.34 -22.18 -5.56
N ARG A 54 -16.75 -21.89 -6.81
CA ARG A 54 -18.08 -21.32 -7.18
C ARG A 54 -18.49 -20.12 -6.32
N LYS A 55 -17.52 -19.40 -5.75
CA LYS A 55 -17.74 -18.17 -4.97
C LYS A 55 -17.73 -16.96 -5.90
N ILE A 56 -18.34 -17.08 -7.08
CA ILE A 56 -18.48 -15.98 -8.04
C ILE A 56 -19.66 -15.13 -7.57
N ASN A 57 -19.44 -14.43 -6.48
CA ASN A 57 -20.28 -13.34 -6.00
C ASN A 57 -19.36 -12.19 -5.59
N VAL A 58 -18.31 -11.99 -6.38
CA VAL A 58 -17.35 -10.93 -6.11
C VAL A 58 -17.07 -10.19 -7.41
N ASP A 59 -17.51 -8.95 -7.41
CA ASP A 59 -17.52 -8.00 -8.52
C ASP A 59 -16.12 -7.51 -8.89
N PHE A 60 -15.07 -8.33 -8.75
CA PHE A 60 -13.72 -7.93 -9.14
C PHE A 60 -13.36 -8.41 -10.54
N VAL A 61 -12.74 -7.50 -11.28
CA VAL A 61 -12.39 -7.70 -12.68
C VAL A 61 -10.89 -7.91 -12.81
N VAL A 62 -10.49 -9.10 -13.24
CA VAL A 62 -9.12 -9.39 -13.71
C VAL A 62 -9.20 -9.94 -15.12
N PHE A 63 -8.61 -9.23 -16.07
CA PHE A 63 -8.46 -9.71 -17.43
C PHE A 63 -7.01 -10.06 -17.70
N PHE A 64 -6.78 -11.24 -18.28
CA PHE A 64 -5.46 -11.67 -18.73
C PHE A 64 -5.36 -11.53 -20.25
N ASN A 65 -4.21 -11.09 -20.75
CA ASN A 65 -3.93 -11.08 -22.18
C ASN A 65 -3.68 -12.50 -22.72
N THR A 66 -3.46 -12.62 -24.03
CA THR A 66 -3.20 -13.92 -24.69
C THR A 66 -1.91 -14.61 -24.23
N ARG A 67 -1.04 -13.91 -23.50
CA ARG A 67 0.19 -14.45 -22.89
C ARG A 67 0.00 -14.85 -21.42
N GLY A 68 -1.20 -14.69 -20.88
CA GLY A 68 -1.51 -14.96 -19.47
C GLY A 68 -1.01 -13.90 -18.50
N GLU A 69 -0.67 -12.70 -18.99
CA GLU A 69 -0.28 -11.57 -18.14
C GLU A 69 -1.52 -10.73 -17.81
N VAL A 70 -1.58 -10.16 -16.61
CA VAL A 70 -2.66 -9.25 -16.20
C VAL A 70 -2.66 -8.03 -17.13
N SER A 71 -3.79 -7.81 -17.78
CA SER A 71 -4.04 -6.69 -18.68
C SER A 71 -4.92 -5.61 -18.04
N ILE A 72 -5.86 -6.01 -17.19
CA ILE A 72 -6.72 -5.11 -16.41
C ILE A 72 -6.90 -5.78 -15.05
N ILE A 73 -6.78 -4.99 -13.99
CA ILE A 73 -7.03 -5.41 -12.61
C ILE A 73 -7.75 -4.29 -11.89
N ASP A 74 -8.79 -4.65 -11.17
CA ASP A 74 -9.52 -3.75 -10.27
C ASP A 74 -8.61 -3.23 -9.15
N GLU A 75 -8.61 -1.92 -8.92
CA GLU A 75 -7.85 -1.27 -7.85
C GLU A 75 -8.29 -1.74 -6.45
N GLU A 76 -9.52 -2.20 -6.28
CA GLU A 76 -9.97 -2.85 -5.04
C GLU A 76 -9.26 -4.17 -4.77
N LEU A 77 -9.05 -4.97 -5.82
CA LEU A 77 -8.34 -6.23 -5.72
C LEU A 77 -6.86 -6.00 -5.42
N LEU A 78 -6.27 -5.01 -6.08
CA LEU A 78 -4.88 -4.63 -5.84
C LEU A 78 -4.70 -4.05 -4.43
N GLY A 79 -5.58 -3.17 -3.97
CA GLY A 79 -5.55 -2.66 -2.60
C GLY A 79 -5.72 -3.78 -1.56
N SER A 80 -6.53 -4.80 -1.86
CA SER A 80 -6.68 -5.99 -1.00
C SER A 80 -5.38 -6.78 -0.92
N TYR A 81 -4.75 -7.05 -2.07
CA TYR A 81 -3.45 -7.72 -2.13
C TYR A 81 -2.39 -6.97 -1.33
N VAL A 82 -2.29 -5.65 -1.52
CA VAL A 82 -1.32 -4.80 -0.81
C VAL A 82 -1.59 -4.81 0.69
N ALA A 83 -2.84 -4.66 1.13
CA ALA A 83 -3.20 -4.68 2.55
C ALA A 83 -2.87 -6.01 3.22
N ASP A 84 -3.12 -7.14 2.55
CA ASP A 84 -2.80 -8.46 3.06
C ASP A 84 -1.29 -8.67 3.16
N ARG A 85 -0.53 -8.30 2.12
CA ARG A 85 0.95 -8.33 2.15
C ARG A 85 1.50 -7.43 3.25
N TYR A 86 1.03 -6.18 3.33
CA TYR A 86 1.42 -5.22 4.35
C TYR A 86 1.18 -5.77 5.76
N LYS A 87 0.00 -6.34 6.01
CA LYS A 87 -0.32 -6.97 7.28
C LYS A 87 0.67 -8.08 7.64
N VAL A 88 0.97 -8.98 6.70
CA VAL A 88 1.92 -10.09 6.92
C VAL A 88 3.31 -9.56 7.23
N GLU A 89 3.83 -8.63 6.42
CA GLU A 89 5.17 -8.08 6.60
C GLU A 89 5.31 -7.31 7.91
N MET A 90 4.32 -6.50 8.28
CA MET A 90 4.36 -5.76 9.53
C MET A 90 4.26 -6.68 10.76
N VAL A 91 3.42 -7.73 10.70
CA VAL A 91 3.33 -8.75 11.75
C VAL A 91 4.67 -9.47 11.94
N ASN A 92 5.32 -9.84 10.83
CA ASN A 92 6.63 -10.49 10.85
C ASN A 92 7.72 -9.57 11.42
N HIS A 93 7.76 -8.32 10.96
CA HIS A 93 8.77 -7.34 11.40
C HIS A 93 8.69 -7.08 12.91
N TYR A 94 7.49 -6.79 13.41
CA TYR A 94 7.28 -6.48 14.83
C TYR A 94 7.14 -7.74 15.71
N ARG A 95 7.17 -8.95 15.13
CA ARG A 95 7.02 -10.24 15.85
C ARG A 95 5.77 -10.29 16.74
N ILE A 96 4.65 -9.83 16.21
CA ILE A 96 3.37 -9.73 16.93
C ILE A 96 2.26 -10.43 16.16
N SER A 97 1.27 -10.97 16.86
CA SER A 97 0.19 -11.74 16.23
C SER A 97 -0.87 -10.89 15.53
N ASN A 98 -0.97 -9.59 15.82
CA ASN A 98 -2.11 -8.77 15.39
C ASN A 98 -1.70 -7.32 15.05
N LEU A 99 -1.99 -6.93 13.81
CA LEU A 99 -1.77 -5.58 13.28
C LEU A 99 -2.45 -4.48 14.11
N ASN A 100 -3.67 -4.70 14.62
CA ASN A 100 -4.35 -3.70 15.47
C ASN A 100 -3.69 -3.54 16.84
N HIS A 101 -3.02 -4.58 17.35
CA HIS A 101 -2.28 -4.47 18.60
C HIS A 101 -1.05 -3.57 18.42
N MET A 102 -0.35 -3.74 17.31
CA MET A 102 0.76 -2.85 16.89
C MET A 102 0.34 -1.39 16.86
N VAL A 103 -0.77 -1.09 16.18
CA VAL A 103 -1.26 0.27 16.00
C VAL A 103 -1.53 0.91 17.36
N LYS A 104 -2.12 0.16 18.31
CA LYS A 104 -2.31 0.66 19.68
C LYS A 104 -0.98 0.94 20.37
N MET A 105 0.04 0.11 20.18
CA MET A 105 1.37 0.36 20.75
C MET A 105 2.01 1.62 20.15
N VAL A 106 1.89 1.81 18.83
CA VAL A 106 2.46 2.97 18.12
C VAL A 106 1.77 4.27 18.52
N ILE A 107 0.43 4.31 18.56
CA ILE A 107 -0.33 5.50 18.97
C ILE A 107 0.02 5.90 20.41
N ASN A 108 0.18 4.93 21.30
CA ASN A 108 0.53 5.18 22.71
C ASN A 108 2.05 5.34 22.94
N GLY A 109 2.85 5.11 21.90
CA GLY A 109 4.30 5.26 21.93
C GLY A 109 4.73 6.72 21.85
N GLY A 110 6.01 6.97 22.10
CA GLY A 110 6.64 8.27 21.85
C GLY A 110 6.93 8.50 20.37
N GLU A 111 7.36 9.72 20.05
CA GLU A 111 7.70 10.16 18.69
C GLU A 111 8.64 9.21 17.95
N ARG A 112 9.66 8.68 18.63
CA ARG A 112 10.58 7.69 18.06
C ARG A 112 9.87 6.43 17.56
N ALA A 113 8.97 5.87 18.36
CA ALA A 113 8.23 4.65 17.98
C ALA A 113 7.30 4.92 16.78
N GLN A 114 6.74 6.13 16.70
CA GLN A 114 5.94 6.56 15.56
C GLN A 114 6.80 6.74 14.31
N LYS A 115 7.99 7.35 14.43
CA LYS A 115 8.93 7.53 13.32
C LYS A 115 9.41 6.21 12.76
N ASP A 116 9.79 5.29 13.64
CA ASP A 116 10.19 3.93 13.25
C ASP A 116 9.03 3.22 12.53
N PHE A 117 7.81 3.32 13.03
CA PHE A 117 6.63 2.73 12.39
C PHE A 117 6.35 3.29 11.00
N VAL A 118 6.45 4.60 10.81
CA VAL A 118 6.25 5.23 9.51
C VAL A 118 7.35 4.81 8.53
N TYR A 119 8.61 4.78 8.98
CA TYR A 119 9.73 4.31 8.16
C TYR A 119 9.58 2.86 7.71
N ILE A 120 9.21 1.97 8.63
CA ILE A 120 8.97 0.55 8.34
C ILE A 120 7.78 0.40 7.39
N SER A 121 6.71 1.17 7.61
CA SER A 121 5.53 1.16 6.74
C SER A 121 5.87 1.57 5.32
N PHE A 122 6.63 2.66 5.15
CA PHE A 122 7.09 3.14 3.85
C PHE A 122 7.94 2.07 3.14
N SER A 123 8.93 1.52 3.85
CA SER A 123 9.81 0.49 3.32
C SER A 123 9.05 -0.75 2.84
N ILE A 124 8.09 -1.23 3.64
CA ILE A 124 7.26 -2.39 3.29
C ILE A 124 6.37 -2.09 2.09
N LEU A 125 5.70 -0.94 2.05
CA LEU A 125 4.85 -0.55 0.92
C LEU A 125 5.66 -0.45 -0.37
N TYR A 126 6.85 0.16 -0.31
CA TYR A 126 7.74 0.27 -1.45
C TYR A 126 8.14 -1.11 -2.00
N ILE A 127 8.51 -2.04 -1.11
CA ILE A 127 8.84 -3.41 -1.49
C ILE A 127 7.63 -4.09 -2.14
N ILE A 128 6.44 -3.97 -1.56
CA ILE A 128 5.21 -4.56 -2.11
C ILE A 128 4.91 -3.99 -3.51
N PHE A 129 4.99 -2.68 -3.71
CA PHE A 129 4.76 -2.10 -5.04
C PHE A 129 5.81 -2.53 -6.05
N LYS A 130 7.07 -2.70 -5.63
CA LYS A 130 8.14 -3.25 -6.47
C LYS A 130 7.90 -4.72 -6.82
N GLU A 131 7.29 -5.51 -5.94
CA GLU A 131 6.87 -6.89 -6.21
C GLU A 131 5.72 -6.93 -7.24
N VAL A 132 4.80 -5.97 -7.18
CA VAL A 132 3.63 -5.90 -8.07
C VAL A 132 4.01 -5.42 -9.47
N TYR A 133 4.72 -4.30 -9.56
CA TYR A 133 4.88 -3.55 -10.81
C TYR A 133 6.25 -3.74 -11.44
N LYS A 134 6.22 -4.04 -12.74
CA LYS A 134 7.38 -3.99 -13.63
C LYS A 134 7.56 -2.60 -14.25
N GLU A 135 6.46 -2.00 -14.70
CA GLU A 135 6.43 -0.65 -15.28
C GLU A 135 5.14 0.04 -14.83
N ILE A 136 5.19 1.35 -14.56
CA ILE A 136 4.03 2.16 -14.17
C ILE A 136 3.93 3.37 -15.08
N LYS A 137 2.77 3.59 -15.69
CA LYS A 137 2.35 4.88 -16.23
C LYS A 137 1.50 5.57 -15.18
N TYR A 138 1.85 6.81 -14.85
CA TYR A 138 1.22 7.58 -13.79
C TYR A 138 0.96 9.02 -14.26
N ARG A 139 0.14 9.75 -13.49
CA ARG A 139 -0.14 11.17 -13.72
C ARG A 139 1.12 12.00 -13.42
N LYS A 140 1.79 12.49 -14.47
CA LYS A 140 3.09 13.16 -14.34
C LYS A 140 3.02 14.44 -13.51
N GLU A 141 1.91 15.16 -13.58
CA GLU A 141 1.67 16.39 -12.84
C GLU A 141 1.70 16.11 -11.33
N VAL A 142 1.04 15.03 -10.92
CA VAL A 142 1.06 14.54 -9.54
C VAL A 142 2.46 14.05 -9.17
N GLY A 143 3.12 13.34 -10.08
CA GLY A 143 4.48 12.85 -9.88
C GLY A 143 5.48 13.98 -9.57
N ASN A 144 5.44 15.04 -10.36
CA ASN A 144 6.31 16.20 -10.20
C ASN A 144 5.98 16.99 -8.93
N LEU A 145 4.70 17.20 -8.63
CA LEU A 145 4.26 17.85 -7.40
C LEU A 145 4.83 17.15 -6.16
N TYR A 146 4.72 15.83 -6.08
CA TYR A 146 5.22 15.07 -4.94
C TYR A 146 6.74 14.93 -4.93
N LYS A 147 7.39 14.90 -6.09
CA LYS A 147 8.85 14.98 -6.20
C LYS A 147 9.37 16.27 -5.56
N GLU A 148 8.76 17.40 -5.86
CA GLU A 148 9.10 18.70 -5.28
C GLU A 148 8.74 18.78 -3.80
N LEU A 149 7.52 18.34 -3.44
CA LEU A 149 7.05 18.36 -2.06
C LEU A 149 7.98 17.57 -1.13
N PHE A 150 8.47 16.42 -1.59
CA PHE A 150 9.28 15.52 -0.79
C PHE A 150 10.79 15.60 -1.02
N ASP A 151 11.25 16.49 -1.91
CA ASP A 151 12.68 16.66 -2.24
C ASP A 151 13.33 15.34 -2.69
N ILE A 152 12.64 14.61 -3.58
CA ILE A 152 13.11 13.30 -4.07
C ILE A 152 14.25 13.51 -5.10
N PRO A 153 15.44 12.90 -4.90
CA PRO A 153 16.60 13.10 -5.78
C PRO A 153 16.34 12.71 -7.24
N GLU A 154 16.92 13.45 -8.19
CA GLU A 154 16.72 13.20 -9.63
C GLU A 154 17.22 11.82 -10.12
N GLY A 155 18.11 11.17 -9.39
CA GLY A 155 18.64 9.85 -9.72
C GLY A 155 17.65 8.69 -9.54
N GLU A 156 16.55 8.90 -8.81
CA GLU A 156 15.57 7.84 -8.51
C GLU A 156 14.36 7.81 -9.45
N ASN A 157 14.41 8.50 -10.59
CA ASN A 157 13.27 8.67 -11.51
C ASN A 157 12.63 7.33 -11.96
N HIS A 158 13.36 6.21 -11.98
CA HIS A 158 12.79 4.90 -12.34
C HIS A 158 11.93 4.27 -11.23
N HIS A 159 12.19 4.64 -9.97
CA HIS A 159 11.46 4.20 -8.79
C HIS A 159 10.47 5.25 -8.28
N LEU A 160 10.52 6.48 -8.81
CA LEU A 160 9.65 7.58 -8.44
C LEU A 160 8.16 7.21 -8.29
N PRO A 161 7.50 6.50 -9.23
CA PRO A 161 6.10 6.13 -9.02
C PRO A 161 5.87 5.19 -7.84
N LEU A 162 6.79 4.26 -7.57
CA LEU A 162 6.71 3.36 -6.42
C LEU A 162 6.89 4.13 -5.11
N THR A 163 7.87 5.04 -5.09
CA THR A 163 8.13 5.93 -3.96
C THR A 163 6.91 6.78 -3.65
N ILE A 164 6.31 7.41 -4.67
CA ILE A 164 5.11 8.26 -4.49
C ILE A 164 3.90 7.44 -4.04
N CYS A 165 3.63 6.26 -4.63
CA CYS A 165 2.56 5.38 -4.15
C CYS A 165 2.72 5.06 -2.65
N SER A 166 3.94 4.73 -2.25
CA SER A 166 4.26 4.40 -0.85
C SER A 166 4.03 5.60 0.07
N LEU A 167 4.44 6.80 -0.35
CA LEU A 167 4.27 8.03 0.41
C LEU A 167 2.80 8.42 0.56
N LEU A 168 2.02 8.35 -0.51
CA LEU A 168 0.58 8.65 -0.48
C LEU A 168 -0.15 7.78 0.54
N VAL A 169 0.10 6.46 0.50
CA VAL A 169 -0.50 5.52 1.46
C VAL A 169 0.02 5.77 2.88
N CYS A 170 1.31 6.06 3.05
CA CYS A 170 1.90 6.41 4.35
C CYS A 170 1.31 7.71 4.93
N GLU A 171 1.07 8.73 4.11
CA GLU A 171 0.45 9.99 4.54
C GLU A 171 -0.94 9.73 5.09
N ASP A 172 -1.70 8.90 4.40
CA ASP A 172 -3.02 8.47 4.83
C ASP A 172 -2.99 7.69 6.14
N ILE A 173 -2.04 6.77 6.29
CA ILE A 173 -1.79 6.05 7.55
C ILE A 173 -1.50 7.04 8.67
N CYS A 174 -0.59 8.00 8.47
CA CYS A 174 -0.24 8.99 9.48
C CYS A 174 -1.47 9.81 9.89
N ARG A 175 -2.24 10.29 8.91
CA ARG A 175 -3.47 11.06 9.13
C ARG A 175 -4.52 10.26 9.88
N TYR A 176 -4.69 8.98 9.55
CA TYR A 176 -5.62 8.09 10.23
C TYR A 176 -5.23 7.82 11.68
N LEU A 177 -3.94 7.67 11.94
CA LEU A 177 -3.40 7.38 13.28
C LEU A 177 -3.15 8.63 14.14
N GLY A 178 -3.25 9.83 13.56
CA GLY A 178 -2.91 11.08 14.23
C GLY A 178 -1.41 11.23 14.51
N ILE A 179 -0.57 10.60 13.69
CA ILE A 179 0.90 10.71 13.75
C ILE A 179 1.31 11.96 12.99
N ASN A 180 2.06 12.85 13.65
CA ASN A 180 2.54 14.10 13.06
C ASN A 180 4.05 14.02 12.83
N ILE A 181 4.44 13.46 11.70
CA ILE A 181 5.84 13.27 11.29
C ILE A 181 5.99 13.83 9.88
N ASP A 182 7.06 14.58 9.64
CA ASP A 182 7.39 15.00 8.29
C ASP A 182 7.91 13.79 7.49
N LEU A 183 7.15 13.38 6.47
CA LEU A 183 7.52 12.24 5.62
C LEU A 183 8.81 12.51 4.83
N LYS A 184 9.25 13.76 4.67
CA LYS A 184 10.55 14.08 4.07
C LYS A 184 11.70 13.44 4.83
N ASP A 185 11.60 13.38 6.16
CA ASP A 185 12.62 12.76 7.00
C ASP A 185 12.73 11.26 6.78
N ILE A 186 11.64 10.62 6.34
CA ILE A 186 11.56 9.17 6.15
C ILE A 186 12.28 8.75 4.86
N ILE A 187 12.23 9.57 3.81
CA ILE A 187 12.85 9.27 2.51
C ILE A 187 14.37 9.43 2.56
N LYS A 188 14.87 10.31 3.43
CA LYS A 188 16.31 10.62 3.57
C LYS A 188 17.05 9.70 4.56
N SER A 189 16.33 8.79 5.23
CA SER A 189 16.84 7.89 6.26
C SER A 189 17.28 6.54 5.69
#